data_AF-A0A4R6KGS5-F1
#
_entry.id   AF-A0A4R6KGS5-F1
#
_cell.length_a   1.000
_cell.length_b   1.000
_cell.length_c   1.000
_cell.angle_alpha   90.00
_cell.angle_beta   90.00
_cell.angle_gamma   90.00
#
_symmetry.space_group_name_H-M   'P 1'
#
loop_
_entity.id
_entity.type
_entity.pdbx_description
1 polymer ?
#
loop_
_entity_poly.entity_id
_entity_poly.type
_entity_poly.pdbx_seq_one_letter_code
_entity_poly.pdbx_strand_id
1 'polypeptide(L)'
;MAGPGIMIPALSDTTERRMAQAKARYSFTEIVDKVRTGPPTFSIYSFPGLGHNLNTTEYFVHHEDVRRAQPDWQPRQLPAEQQDGLWKAVRLAAKGMTRKAPSGLVLRLPDGRESVAKKPTGQGSVTITGEPAELVLFCFGRQSVAQVDLDGDADLVERLRTTSFGV
;
A
#
# COMPACT_ATOMS: atom_id res chain seq x y z
N MET A 1 -1.21 1.09 17.87
CA MET A 1 -1.68 0.61 16.55
C MET A 1 -1.97 1.84 15.72
N ALA A 2 -1.31 1.94 14.56
CA ALA A 2 -1.58 2.99 13.58
C ALA A 2 -3.07 2.94 13.24
N GLY A 3 -3.76 4.06 13.46
CA GLY A 3 -5.18 4.18 13.20
C GLY A 3 -5.41 4.91 11.88
N PRO A 4 -6.65 4.88 11.35
CA PRO A 4 -7.01 5.55 10.10
C PRO A 4 -6.72 7.05 10.02
N GLY A 5 -6.36 7.73 11.13
CA GLY A 5 -5.95 9.13 11.09
C GLY A 5 -4.55 9.41 10.56
N ILE A 6 -3.75 8.38 10.22
CA ILE A 6 -2.57 8.59 9.38
C ILE A 6 -3.00 8.92 7.93
N MET A 7 -4.17 8.44 7.51
CA MET A 7 -4.64 8.53 6.11
C MET A 7 -5.88 9.43 5.93
N ILE A 8 -6.64 9.67 6.99
CA ILE A 8 -7.80 10.57 7.00
C ILE A 8 -7.41 11.79 7.84
N PRO A 9 -7.08 12.94 7.20
CA PRO A 9 -6.66 14.15 7.93
C PRO A 9 -7.64 14.58 9.02
N ALA A 10 -8.94 14.33 8.83
CA ALA A 10 -9.96 14.61 9.84
C ALA A 10 -9.85 13.76 11.12
N LEU A 11 -9.04 12.71 11.14
CA LEU A 11 -8.86 11.78 12.26
C LEU A 11 -7.42 11.79 12.84
N SER A 12 -6.53 12.65 12.35
CA SER A 12 -5.12 12.73 12.76
C SER A 12 -4.98 12.99 14.26
N ASP A 13 -5.69 14.00 14.78
CA ASP A 13 -5.62 14.39 16.19
C ASP A 13 -6.09 13.29 17.14
N THR A 14 -7.05 12.48 16.70
CA THR A 14 -7.54 11.33 17.48
C THR A 14 -6.51 10.21 17.45
N THR A 15 -5.81 10.03 16.33
CA THR A 15 -4.79 9.00 16.15
C THR A 15 -3.52 9.33 16.92
N GLU A 16 -3.06 10.58 16.88
CA GLU A 16 -1.93 11.05 17.70
C GLU A 16 -2.20 10.88 19.19
N ARG A 17 -3.38 11.31 19.66
CA ARG A 17 -3.78 11.13 21.08
C ARG A 17 -3.79 9.65 21.49
N ARG A 18 -4.34 8.77 20.65
CA ARG A 18 -4.35 7.31 20.93
C ARG A 18 -2.95 6.70 20.87
N MET A 19 -2.08 7.16 19.97
CA MET A 19 -0.68 6.72 19.92
C MET A 19 0.11 7.18 21.14
N ALA A 20 -0.06 8.43 21.57
CA ALA A 20 0.58 8.97 22.77
C ALA A 20 0.15 8.19 24.02
N GLN A 21 -1.15 7.92 24.18
CA GLN A 21 -1.66 7.09 25.26
C GLN A 21 -1.14 5.66 25.22
N ALA A 22 -1.05 5.04 24.04
CA ALA A 22 -0.51 3.69 23.91
C ALA A 22 0.98 3.62 24.27
N LYS A 23 1.78 4.59 23.81
CA LYS A 23 3.21 4.69 24.15
C LYS A 23 3.44 4.94 25.64
N ALA A 24 2.55 5.70 26.29
CA ALA A 24 2.62 5.94 27.73
C ALA A 24 2.22 4.71 28.56
N ARG A 25 1.38 3.82 28.01
CA ARG A 25 0.76 2.71 28.75
C ARG A 25 1.43 1.36 28.54
N TYR A 26 2.12 1.15 27.43
CA TYR A 26 2.69 -0.14 27.06
C TYR A 26 4.14 0.00 26.64
N SER A 27 4.97 -0.93 27.10
CA SER A 27 6.32 -1.15 26.56
C SER A 27 6.26 -1.64 25.12
N PHE A 28 7.37 -1.53 24.39
CA PHE A 28 7.48 -2.04 23.01
C PHE A 28 7.10 -3.52 22.92
N THR A 29 7.57 -4.35 23.86
CA THR A 29 7.28 -5.79 23.91
C THR A 29 5.79 -6.06 24.08
N GLU A 30 5.10 -5.32 24.95
CA GLU A 30 3.65 -5.47 25.17
C GLU A 30 2.83 -5.02 23.95
N ILE A 31 3.31 -4.01 23.21
CA ILE A 31 2.69 -3.60 21.96
C ILE A 31 2.85 -4.70 20.91
N VAL A 32 4.04 -5.31 20.80
CA VAL A 32 4.31 -6.43 19.88
C VAL A 32 3.43 -7.64 20.22
N ASP A 33 3.30 -7.99 21.50
CA ASP A 33 2.44 -9.10 21.93
C ASP A 33 0.97 -8.83 21.63
N LYS A 34 0.48 -7.59 21.82
CA LYS A 34 -0.90 -7.23 21.45
C LYS A 34 -1.16 -7.32 19.94
N VAL A 35 -0.16 -7.00 19.11
CA VAL A 35 -0.26 -7.20 17.65
C VAL A 35 -0.29 -8.70 17.32
N ARG A 36 0.55 -9.50 18.00
CA ARG A 36 0.62 -10.96 17.82
C ARG A 36 -0.67 -11.67 18.22
N THR A 37 -1.34 -11.22 19.29
CA THR A 37 -2.60 -11.82 19.79
C THR A 37 -3.85 -11.29 19.10
N GLY A 38 -3.73 -10.23 18.29
CA GLY A 38 -4.84 -9.57 17.61
C GLY A 38 -5.62 -8.58 18.49
N PRO A 39 -6.36 -7.64 17.87
CA PRO A 39 -7.12 -6.64 18.61
C PRO A 39 -8.31 -7.27 19.37
N PRO A 40 -8.74 -6.68 20.51
CA PRO A 40 -10.02 -7.04 21.11
C PRO A 40 -11.16 -6.77 20.11
N THR A 41 -12.20 -7.60 20.16
CA THR A 41 -13.29 -7.74 19.17
C THR A 41 -14.04 -6.45 18.77
N PHE A 42 -13.84 -5.34 19.48
CA PHE A 42 -14.46 -4.03 19.24
C PHE A 42 -13.50 -3.00 18.60
N SER A 43 -12.80 -3.37 17.55
CA SER A 43 -12.07 -2.41 16.71
C SER A 43 -12.78 -2.23 15.38
N ILE A 44 -12.74 -1.04 14.79
CA ILE A 44 -13.23 -0.73 13.41
C ILE A 44 -12.73 -1.72 12.33
N TYR A 45 -11.68 -2.49 12.63
CA TYR A 45 -11.23 -3.64 11.84
C TYR A 45 -12.16 -4.87 11.89
N SER A 46 -13.25 -4.85 12.69
CA SER A 46 -14.28 -5.90 12.75
C SER A 46 -15.42 -5.71 11.73
N PHE A 47 -15.41 -4.62 10.95
CA PHE A 47 -16.39 -4.42 9.88
C PHE A 47 -16.17 -5.42 8.73
N PRO A 48 -17.13 -6.33 8.46
CA PRO A 48 -17.02 -7.30 7.37
C PRO A 48 -16.98 -6.57 6.02
N GLY A 49 -15.98 -6.88 5.19
CA GLY A 49 -15.94 -6.48 3.77
C GLY A 49 -14.93 -5.40 3.39
N LEU A 50 -14.47 -4.54 4.30
CA LEU A 50 -13.48 -3.48 4.00
C LEU A 50 -12.18 -3.60 4.83
N GLY A 51 -12.27 -4.09 6.08
CA GLY A 51 -11.18 -4.00 7.05
C GLY A 51 -10.03 -5.00 6.83
N HIS A 52 -10.32 -6.24 6.45
CA HIS A 52 -9.29 -7.29 6.43
C HIS A 52 -8.24 -7.06 5.33
N ASN A 53 -8.67 -6.72 4.11
CA ASN A 53 -7.75 -6.58 2.97
C ASN A 53 -6.86 -5.34 3.07
N LEU A 54 -7.41 -4.21 3.56
CA LEU A 54 -6.64 -2.98 3.79
C LEU A 54 -5.58 -3.20 4.88
N ASN A 55 -5.94 -3.90 5.96
CA ASN A 55 -5.02 -4.26 7.04
C ASN A 55 -3.85 -5.13 6.51
N THR A 56 -4.12 -6.09 5.64
CA THR A 56 -3.08 -6.95 5.05
C THR A 56 -2.10 -6.17 4.18
N THR A 57 -2.58 -5.26 3.33
CA THR A 57 -1.69 -4.42 2.51
C THR A 57 -0.88 -3.42 3.34
N GLU A 58 -1.46 -2.84 4.39
CA GLU A 58 -0.77 -1.90 5.27
C GLU A 58 0.34 -2.60 6.06
N TYR A 59 0.05 -3.76 6.67
CA TYR A 59 1.07 -4.59 7.32
C TYR A 59 2.15 -5.03 6.34
N PHE A 60 1.77 -5.43 5.13
CA PHE A 60 2.73 -5.80 4.10
C PHE A 60 3.66 -4.65 3.75
N VAL A 61 3.12 -3.45 3.46
CA VAL A 61 3.92 -2.27 3.09
C VAL A 61 4.85 -1.88 4.23
N HIS A 62 4.36 -1.77 5.47
CA HIS A 62 5.21 -1.39 6.60
C HIS A 62 6.26 -2.44 6.94
N HIS A 63 5.95 -3.71 6.77
CA HIS A 63 6.93 -4.78 6.92
C HIS A 63 8.02 -4.67 5.84
N GLU A 64 7.65 -4.40 4.58
CA GLU A 64 8.62 -4.17 3.51
C GLU A 64 9.42 -2.88 3.72
N ASP A 65 8.82 -1.80 4.23
CA ASP A 65 9.53 -0.55 4.57
C ASP A 65 10.69 -0.85 5.55
N VAL A 66 10.44 -1.65 6.60
CA VAL A 66 11.46 -2.05 7.58
C VAL A 66 12.54 -2.94 6.97
N ARG A 67 12.15 -3.90 6.12
CA ARG A 67 13.10 -4.82 5.48
C ARG A 67 13.98 -4.10 4.45
N ARG A 68 13.39 -3.25 3.62
CA ARG A 68 14.07 -2.52 2.54
C ARG A 68 14.95 -1.37 3.04
N ALA A 69 14.77 -0.95 4.29
CA ALA A 69 15.65 0.02 4.94
C ALA A 69 17.06 -0.53 5.26
N GLN A 70 17.29 -1.85 5.10
CA GLN A 70 18.60 -2.45 5.31
C GLN A 70 19.47 -2.38 4.04
N PRO A 71 20.80 -2.18 4.13
CA PRO A 71 21.68 -2.06 2.97
C PRO A 71 21.67 -3.27 2.02
N ASP A 72 21.58 -4.48 2.59
CA ASP A 72 21.66 -5.75 1.84
C ASP A 72 20.28 -6.39 1.60
N TRP A 73 19.22 -5.58 1.58
CA TRP A 73 17.88 -6.12 1.37
C TRP A 73 17.75 -6.77 -0.02
N GLN A 74 16.96 -7.83 -0.11
CA GLN A 74 16.60 -8.48 -1.37
C GLN A 74 15.09 -8.71 -1.47
N PRO A 75 14.53 -8.66 -2.70
CA PRO A 75 13.16 -9.08 -2.97
C PRO A 75 12.91 -10.46 -2.39
N ARG A 76 11.83 -10.59 -1.62
CA ARG A 76 11.41 -11.90 -1.15
C ARG A 76 10.47 -12.52 -2.16
N GLN A 77 10.61 -13.82 -2.35
CA GLN A 77 9.62 -14.60 -3.05
C GLN A 77 8.45 -14.87 -2.10
N LEU A 78 7.27 -14.39 -2.46
CA LEU A 78 6.04 -14.64 -1.72
C LEU A 78 5.37 -15.92 -2.23
N PRO A 79 4.70 -16.70 -1.35
CA PRO A 79 3.81 -17.76 -1.78
C PRO A 79 2.73 -17.22 -2.73
N ALA A 80 2.34 -18.02 -3.73
CA ALA A 80 1.35 -17.62 -4.74
C ALA A 80 0.03 -17.14 -4.13
N GLU A 81 -0.45 -17.77 -3.05
CA GLU A 81 -1.67 -17.36 -2.34
C GLU A 81 -1.57 -15.92 -1.79
N GLN A 82 -0.40 -15.53 -1.25
CA GLN A 82 -0.17 -14.19 -0.75
C GLN A 82 -0.13 -13.18 -1.91
N GLN A 83 0.53 -13.53 -3.01
CA GLN A 83 0.54 -12.70 -4.22
C GLN A 83 -0.87 -12.48 -4.78
N ASP A 84 -1.70 -13.53 -4.85
CA ASP A 84 -3.09 -13.43 -5.30
C ASP A 84 -3.95 -12.59 -4.35
N GLY A 85 -3.71 -12.69 -3.04
CA GLY A 85 -4.34 -11.83 -2.04
C GLY A 85 -4.00 -10.35 -2.25
N LEU A 86 -2.71 -10.05 -2.43
CA LEU A 86 -2.22 -8.69 -2.72
C LEU A 86 -2.78 -8.16 -4.05
N TRP A 87 -2.88 -9.01 -5.08
CA TRP A 87 -3.47 -8.64 -6.36
C TRP A 87 -4.95 -8.25 -6.22
N LYS A 88 -5.75 -9.05 -5.49
CA LYS A 88 -7.15 -8.73 -5.21
C LYS A 88 -7.28 -7.40 -4.47
N ALA A 89 -6.44 -7.18 -3.46
CA ALA A 89 -6.45 -5.96 -2.66
C ALA A 89 -6.07 -4.71 -3.47
N VAL A 90 -4.97 -4.77 -4.25
CA VAL A 90 -4.50 -3.61 -5.02
C VAL A 90 -5.49 -3.22 -6.11
N ARG A 91 -6.16 -4.17 -6.78
CA ARG A 91 -7.20 -3.87 -7.78
C ARG A 91 -8.37 -3.06 -7.20
N LEU A 92 -8.72 -3.32 -5.94
CA LEU A 92 -9.80 -2.60 -5.25
C LEU A 92 -9.33 -1.21 -4.80
N ALA A 93 -8.15 -1.12 -4.20
CA ALA A 93 -7.66 0.12 -3.59
C ALA A 93 -7.02 1.10 -4.58
N ALA A 94 -6.41 0.62 -5.67
CA ALA A 94 -5.61 1.44 -6.59
C ALA A 94 -6.38 2.58 -7.25
N LYS A 95 -7.69 2.44 -7.45
CA LYS A 95 -8.55 3.50 -8.00
C LYS A 95 -8.63 4.73 -7.10
N GLY A 96 -8.67 4.52 -5.79
CA GLY A 96 -8.66 5.60 -4.81
C GLY A 96 -7.27 6.20 -4.64
N MET A 97 -6.26 5.35 -4.50
CA MET A 97 -4.87 5.76 -4.24
C MET A 97 -4.28 6.54 -5.42
N THR A 98 -4.49 6.07 -6.64
CA THR A 98 -3.85 6.67 -7.82
C THR A 98 -4.65 7.80 -8.46
N ARG A 99 -5.68 8.32 -7.77
CA ARG A 99 -6.54 9.42 -8.29
C ARG A 99 -5.73 10.65 -8.72
N LYS A 100 -4.64 10.94 -8.02
CA LYS A 100 -3.74 12.09 -8.26
C LYS A 100 -2.69 11.83 -9.35
N ALA A 101 -2.59 10.62 -9.89
CA ALA A 101 -1.61 10.30 -10.92
C ALA A 101 -1.77 11.23 -12.15
N PRO A 102 -0.70 11.59 -12.85
CA PRO A 102 -0.74 12.56 -13.94
C PRO A 102 -1.45 12.03 -15.20
N SER A 103 -1.54 10.71 -15.37
CA SER A 103 -2.07 10.03 -16.54
C SER A 103 -3.11 8.95 -16.17
N GLY A 104 -3.63 8.23 -17.17
CA GLY A 104 -4.23 6.92 -16.92
C GLY A 104 -3.19 5.92 -16.42
N LEU A 105 -3.64 4.90 -15.70
CA LEU A 105 -2.77 3.87 -15.13
C LEU A 105 -3.38 2.48 -15.28
N VAL A 106 -2.58 1.57 -15.80
CA VAL A 106 -2.87 0.15 -15.90
C VAL A 106 -1.86 -0.61 -15.06
N LEU A 107 -2.34 -1.48 -14.18
CA LEU A 107 -1.51 -2.43 -13.45
C LEU A 107 -1.49 -3.74 -14.22
N ARG A 108 -0.31 -4.29 -14.48
CA ARG A 108 -0.10 -5.52 -15.23
C ARG A 108 0.77 -6.48 -14.42
N LEU A 109 0.37 -7.75 -14.38
CA LEU A 109 1.20 -8.83 -13.85
C LEU A 109 2.10 -9.40 -14.96
N PRO A 110 3.24 -10.04 -14.62
CA PRO A 110 4.13 -10.66 -15.62
C PRO A 110 3.44 -11.73 -16.48
N ASP A 111 2.37 -12.35 -15.96
CA ASP A 111 1.54 -13.32 -16.68
C ASP A 111 0.50 -12.68 -17.64
N GLY A 112 0.48 -11.35 -17.75
CA GLY A 112 -0.40 -10.59 -18.64
C GLY A 112 -1.76 -10.24 -18.05
N ARG A 113 -2.11 -10.66 -16.82
CA ARG A 113 -3.34 -10.19 -16.15
C ARG A 113 -3.24 -8.69 -15.86
N GLU A 114 -4.32 -7.96 -16.15
CA GLU A 114 -4.35 -6.50 -15.99
C GLU A 114 -5.51 -5.99 -15.13
N SER A 115 -5.35 -4.77 -14.63
CA SER A 115 -6.41 -3.97 -14.04
C SER A 115 -6.21 -2.48 -14.25
N VAL A 116 -7.25 -1.78 -14.70
CA VAL A 116 -7.23 -0.32 -14.84
C VAL A 116 -7.36 0.33 -13.45
N ALA A 117 -6.25 0.89 -12.96
CA ALA A 117 -6.20 1.66 -11.72
C ALA A 117 -6.72 3.08 -11.92
N LYS A 118 -6.43 3.70 -13.06
CA LYS A 118 -6.99 5.00 -13.43
C LYS A 118 -7.31 5.00 -14.92
N LYS A 119 -8.52 5.44 -15.28
CA LYS A 119 -8.95 5.48 -16.69
C LYS A 119 -7.97 6.33 -17.51
N PRO A 120 -7.73 5.97 -18.79
CA PRO A 120 -6.96 6.80 -19.71
C PRO A 120 -7.44 8.26 -19.69
N THR A 121 -6.49 9.17 -19.81
CA THR A 121 -6.75 10.61 -19.85
C THR A 121 -6.37 11.17 -21.21
N GLY A 122 -6.69 12.43 -21.48
CA GLY A 122 -6.20 13.12 -22.70
C GLY A 122 -4.67 13.20 -22.78
N GLN A 123 -3.96 13.00 -21.67
CA GLN A 123 -2.50 12.90 -21.65
C GLN A 123 -1.99 11.50 -22.00
N GLY A 124 -2.85 10.48 -22.09
CA GLY A 124 -2.47 9.08 -22.29
C GLY A 124 -2.54 8.24 -21.01
N SER A 125 -1.81 7.12 -21.01
CA SER A 125 -1.73 6.16 -19.91
C SER A 125 -0.34 5.54 -19.78
N VAL A 126 0.03 5.17 -18.57
CA VAL A 126 1.24 4.38 -18.27
C VAL A 126 0.83 3.01 -17.75
N THR A 127 1.46 1.96 -18.26
CA THR A 127 1.32 0.60 -17.77
C THR A 127 2.46 0.31 -16.80
N ILE A 128 2.10 -0.23 -15.64
CA ILE A 128 3.00 -0.61 -14.56
C ILE A 128 3.00 -2.13 -14.49
N THR A 129 4.12 -2.76 -14.83
CA THR A 129 4.27 -4.21 -14.84
C THR A 129 5.13 -4.67 -13.67
N GLY A 130 4.64 -5.63 -12.88
CA GLY A 130 5.42 -6.20 -11.78
C GLY A 130 4.63 -7.22 -10.97
N GLU A 131 5.32 -7.88 -10.04
CA GLU A 131 4.67 -8.79 -9.08
C GLU A 131 3.60 -8.06 -8.25
N PRO A 132 2.53 -8.73 -7.79
CA PRO A 132 1.47 -8.09 -7.02
C PRO A 132 1.97 -7.30 -5.80
N ALA A 133 2.96 -7.82 -5.10
CA ALA A 133 3.69 -7.14 -4.04
C ALA A 133 4.29 -5.78 -4.46
N GLU A 134 4.96 -5.71 -5.61
CA GLU A 134 5.60 -4.50 -6.08
C GLU A 134 4.58 -3.48 -6.59
N LEU A 135 3.48 -3.94 -7.20
CA LEU A 135 2.37 -3.08 -7.59
C LEU A 135 1.67 -2.47 -6.36
N VAL A 136 1.54 -3.22 -5.26
CA VAL A 136 1.07 -2.68 -3.98
C VAL A 136 2.01 -1.57 -3.52
N LEU A 137 3.32 -1.83 -3.42
CA LEU A 137 4.29 -0.81 -2.99
C LEU A 137 4.20 0.45 -3.85
N PHE A 138 4.15 0.29 -5.17
CA PHE A 138 4.03 1.41 -6.10
C PHE A 138 2.77 2.24 -5.83
N CYS A 139 1.59 1.60 -5.74
CA CYS A 139 0.33 2.31 -5.50
C CYS A 139 0.25 2.95 -4.10
N PHE A 140 0.98 2.41 -3.13
CA PHE A 140 1.14 2.99 -1.80
C PHE A 140 2.26 4.06 -1.75
N GLY A 141 2.74 4.55 -2.90
CA GLY A 141 3.68 5.67 -2.95
C GLY A 141 5.14 5.30 -2.70
N ARG A 142 5.48 4.01 -2.64
CA ARG A 142 6.88 3.52 -2.51
C ARG A 142 7.52 3.36 -3.89
N GLN A 143 7.25 4.31 -4.78
CA GLN A 143 7.57 4.23 -6.21
C GLN A 143 9.09 4.14 -6.49
N SER A 144 9.92 4.73 -5.62
CA SER A 144 11.37 4.70 -5.74
C SER A 144 12.00 3.34 -5.41
N VAL A 145 11.31 2.49 -4.67
CA VAL A 145 11.82 1.19 -4.20
C VAL A 145 11.03 0.01 -4.74
N ALA A 146 9.89 0.25 -5.40
CA ALA A 146 9.10 -0.78 -6.07
C ALA A 146 9.82 -1.26 -7.33
N GLN A 147 9.95 -2.58 -7.48
CA GLN A 147 10.55 -3.21 -8.65
C GLN A 147 9.48 -3.44 -9.72
N VAL A 148 9.26 -2.41 -10.54
CA VAL A 148 8.27 -2.43 -11.62
C VAL A 148 8.85 -1.85 -12.91
N ASP A 149 8.37 -2.38 -14.03
CA ASP A 149 8.61 -1.84 -15.35
C ASP A 149 7.49 -0.85 -15.71
N LEU A 150 7.87 0.32 -16.20
CA LEU A 150 6.94 1.37 -16.62
C LEU A 150 6.99 1.50 -18.14
N ASP A 151 5.82 1.34 -18.77
CA ASP A 151 5.65 1.44 -20.21
C ASP A 151 4.64 2.53 -20.55
N GLY A 152 5.03 3.45 -21.42
CA GLY A 152 4.25 4.63 -21.79
C GLY A 152 5.14 5.77 -22.29
N ASP A 153 4.52 6.92 -22.53
CA ASP A 153 5.25 8.14 -22.91
C ASP A 153 6.28 8.52 -21.83
N ALA A 154 7.51 8.85 -22.24
CA ALA A 154 8.63 9.06 -21.33
C ALA A 154 8.39 10.20 -20.34
N ASP A 155 7.76 11.30 -20.78
CA ASP A 155 7.46 12.44 -19.91
C ASP A 155 6.38 12.07 -18.88
N LEU A 156 5.41 11.25 -19.27
CA LEU A 156 4.41 10.72 -18.33
C LEU A 156 5.01 9.76 -17.32
N VAL A 157 5.92 8.89 -17.75
CA VAL A 157 6.62 7.95 -16.87
C VAL A 157 7.41 8.72 -15.81
N GLU A 158 8.14 9.76 -16.20
CA GLU A 158 8.93 10.56 -15.27
C GLU A 158 8.05 11.36 -14.30
N ARG A 159 6.99 11.98 -14.81
CA ARG A 159 5.99 12.65 -13.96
C ARG A 159 5.31 11.68 -13.01
N LEU A 160 5.02 10.46 -13.46
CA LEU A 160 4.43 9.44 -12.61
C LEU A 160 5.37 9.10 -11.45
N ARG A 161 6.67 8.87 -11.70
CA ARG A 161 7.67 8.54 -10.67
C ARG A 161 7.81 9.59 -9.56
N THR A 162 7.54 10.85 -9.89
CA THR A 162 7.70 11.99 -8.97
C THR A 162 6.38 12.47 -8.35
N THR A 163 5.24 12.00 -8.84
CA THR A 163 3.92 12.40 -8.33
C THR A 163 3.58 11.72 -7.02
N SER A 164 3.42 12.49 -5.94
CA SER A 164 2.85 11.96 -4.69
C SER A 164 1.38 11.59 -4.86
N PHE A 165 1.03 10.35 -4.54
CA PHE A 165 -0.35 9.89 -4.50
C PHE A 165 -1.13 10.37 -3.26
N GLY A 166 -0.44 10.95 -2.27
CA GLY A 166 -1.04 11.44 -1.02
C GLY A 166 -1.53 10.31 -0.11
N VAL A 167 -0.72 9.26 -0.04
CA VAL A 167 -0.84 8.04 0.79
C VAL A 167 0.36 7.95 1.72
#